data_AF-I1PYJ8-F1
#
_entry.id   AF-I1PYJ8-F1
#
_cell.length_a   1.000
_cell.length_b   1.000
_cell.length_c   1.000
_cell.angle_alpha   90.00
_cell.angle_beta   90.00
_cell.angle_gamma   90.00
#
_symmetry.space_group_name_H-M   'P 1'
#
loop_
_entity.id
_entity.type
_entity.pdbx_description
1 polymer ?
#
loop_
_entity_poly.entity_id
_entity_poly.type
_entity_poly.pdbx_seq_one_letter_code
_entity_poly.pdbx_strand_id
1 'polypeptide(L)'
;MASAGPGLESLVDQIISVITNDGRNIVGTLRGFDQATNIILDESHERVYSTRYVLINCDLLPGLLSNALIGSLVQNSAISNKFLSWCLKVCCQHEGVQQLVLGLYIIRGDNISVVGEVDEELDARLDLSNLRAHPLKPVIH
;
A
#
# COMPACT_ATOMS: atom_id res chain seq x y z
N MET A 1 28.21 21.67 -20.90
CA MET A 1 27.45 22.29 -19.80
C MET A 1 25.98 22.11 -20.14
N ALA A 2 25.38 20.98 -19.77
CA ALA A 2 23.94 20.83 -19.84
C ALA A 2 23.40 21.56 -18.61
N SER A 3 22.93 22.79 -18.78
CA SER A 3 22.02 23.38 -17.81
C SER A 3 20.78 22.51 -17.82
N ALA A 4 20.73 21.53 -16.92
CA ALA A 4 19.53 20.80 -16.61
C ALA A 4 18.56 21.84 -16.05
N GLY A 5 17.78 22.47 -16.94
CA GLY A 5 16.49 23.01 -16.54
C GLY A 5 15.72 21.90 -15.80
N PRO A 6 14.72 22.24 -14.98
CA PRO A 6 13.94 21.23 -14.31
C PRO A 6 13.46 20.24 -15.38
N GLY A 7 13.98 19.00 -15.37
CA GLY A 7 13.67 17.96 -16.35
C GLY A 7 12.22 17.46 -16.29
N LEU A 8 11.36 18.27 -15.67
CA LEU A 8 9.93 18.11 -15.48
C LEU A 8 9.14 18.68 -16.66
N GLU A 9 9.73 19.56 -17.49
CA GLU A 9 9.07 20.07 -18.70
C GLU A 9 8.64 18.96 -19.66
N SER A 10 9.47 17.92 -19.81
CA SER A 10 9.15 16.77 -20.66
C SER A 10 8.12 15.81 -20.04
N LEU A 11 7.84 15.95 -18.75
CA LEU A 11 6.92 15.10 -17.99
C LEU A 11 5.51 15.72 -17.88
N VAL A 12 5.30 16.90 -18.44
CA VAL A 12 3.98 17.57 -18.46
C VAL A 12 2.99 16.74 -19.27
N ASP A 13 1.77 16.62 -18.77
CA ASP A 13 0.68 15.80 -19.31
C ASP A 13 0.98 14.29 -19.40
N GLN A 14 2.07 13.83 -18.78
CA GLN A 14 2.37 12.41 -18.63
C GLN A 14 1.95 11.89 -17.26
N ILE A 15 1.80 10.57 -17.17
CA ILE A 15 1.56 9.88 -15.91
C ILE A 15 2.89 9.79 -15.17
N ILE A 16 2.92 10.33 -13.96
CA ILE A 16 4.11 10.31 -13.11
C ILE A 16 3.81 9.62 -11.77
N SER A 17 4.83 8.98 -11.22
CA SER A 17 4.87 8.44 -9.87
C SER A 17 5.72 9.36 -9.01
N VAL A 18 5.14 9.84 -7.92
CA VAL A 18 5.74 10.78 -6.99
C VAL A 18 5.87 10.11 -5.63
N ILE A 19 7.08 10.13 -5.08
CA ILE A 19 7.37 9.63 -3.74
C ILE A 19 7.57 10.83 -2.81
N THR A 20 6.80 10.89 -1.73
CA THR A 20 6.94 11.93 -0.70
C THR A 20 8.02 11.57 0.32
N ASN A 21 8.48 12.56 1.06
CA ASN A 21 9.35 12.38 2.23
C ASN A 21 8.79 11.40 3.28
N ASP A 22 7.47 11.32 3.43
CA ASP A 22 6.79 10.38 4.33
C ASP A 22 6.79 8.92 3.84
N GLY A 23 7.28 8.65 2.63
CA GLY A 23 7.27 7.30 2.04
C GLY A 23 5.92 6.93 1.40
N ARG A 24 5.11 7.92 0.99
CA ARG A 24 3.87 7.67 0.24
C ARG A 24 4.18 7.67 -1.25
N ASN A 25 3.54 6.77 -2.00
CA ASN A 25 3.62 6.72 -3.45
C ASN A 25 2.30 7.19 -4.08
N ILE A 26 2.34 8.28 -4.82
CA ILE A 26 1.19 8.89 -5.47
C ILE A 26 1.42 8.87 -6.97
N VAL A 27 0.48 8.32 -7.72
CA VAL A 27 0.52 8.26 -9.19
C VAL A 27 -0.60 9.13 -9.74
N GLY A 28 -0.31 9.94 -10.75
CA GLY A 28 -1.29 10.80 -11.40
C GLY A 28 -0.71 11.53 -12.61
N THR A 29 -1.55 12.27 -13.31
CA THR A 29 -1.12 13.04 -14.48
C THR A 29 -0.60 14.41 -14.05
N LEU A 30 0.62 14.78 -14.46
CA LEU A 30 1.20 16.09 -14.15
C LEU A 30 0.52 17.18 -14.97
N ARG A 31 -0.24 18.06 -14.32
CA ARG A 31 -0.88 19.22 -14.97
C ARG A 31 -0.01 20.47 -14.97
N GLY A 32 0.85 20.60 -13.97
CA GLY A 32 1.70 21.78 -13.85
C GLY A 32 2.68 21.66 -12.71
N PHE A 33 3.79 22.40 -12.86
CA PHE A 33 4.83 22.52 -11.85
C PHE A 33 5.22 23.99 -11.68
N ASP A 34 5.74 24.33 -10.51
CA ASP A 34 6.27 25.66 -10.18
C ASP A 34 7.81 25.61 -9.97
N GLN A 35 8.46 26.77 -9.85
CA GLN A 35 9.91 26.88 -9.58
C GLN A 35 10.33 26.25 -8.25
N ALA A 36 9.42 26.20 -7.28
CA ALA A 36 9.62 25.52 -6.00
C ALA A 36 9.30 24.02 -6.06
N THR A 37 9.17 23.44 -7.26
CA THR A 37 8.79 22.02 -7.47
C THR A 37 7.42 21.69 -6.85
N ASN A 38 6.54 22.68 -6.67
CA ASN A 38 5.14 22.38 -6.35
C ASN A 38 4.52 21.74 -7.58
N ILE A 39 3.83 20.61 -7.42
CA ILE A 39 3.22 19.90 -8.54
C ILE A 39 1.72 19.74 -8.35
N ILE A 40 1.00 19.82 -9.46
CA ILE A 40 -0.43 19.60 -9.53
C ILE A 40 -0.65 18.28 -10.27
N LEU A 41 -1.24 17.32 -9.57
CA LEU A 41 -1.61 16.02 -10.11
C LEU A 41 -3.12 15.97 -10.33
N ASP A 42 -3.52 15.50 -11.48
CA ASP A 42 -4.92 15.21 -11.83
C ASP A 42 -5.17 13.70 -11.82
N GLU A 43 -6.42 13.31 -11.57
CA GLU A 43 -6.87 11.91 -11.44
C GLU A 43 -5.93 11.03 -10.60
N SER A 44 -5.36 11.63 -9.55
CA SER A 44 -4.31 10.99 -8.76
C SER A 44 -4.85 9.89 -7.84
N HIS A 45 -4.04 8.86 -7.67
CA HIS A 45 -4.29 7.76 -6.74
C HIS A 45 -3.04 7.45 -5.92
N GLU A 46 -3.23 7.18 -4.63
CA GLU A 46 -2.17 6.71 -3.76
C GLU A 46 -2.10 5.18 -3.81
N ARG A 47 -0.87 4.65 -3.94
CA ARG A 47 -0.57 3.22 -3.93
C ARG A 47 -0.06 2.82 -2.55
N VAL A 48 -0.90 2.13 -1.78
CA VAL A 48 -0.56 1.61 -0.45
C VAL A 48 -0.09 0.16 -0.57
N TYR A 49 1.18 -0.07 -0.23
CA TYR A 49 1.80 -1.39 -0.29
C TYR A 49 1.65 -2.14 1.03
N SER A 50 1.07 -3.34 0.96
CA SER A 50 0.97 -4.25 2.11
C SER A 50 2.07 -5.31 2.06
N THR A 51 2.87 -5.41 3.13
CA THR A 51 4.01 -6.36 3.22
C THR A 51 3.62 -7.84 3.22
N ARG A 52 2.40 -8.20 3.59
CA ARG A 52 2.15 -9.34 4.49
C ARG A 52 3.00 -10.61 4.27
N TYR A 53 4.16 -10.65 4.94
CA TYR A 53 4.54 -11.74 5.82
C TYR A 53 4.11 -11.33 7.22
N VAL A 54 2.98 -11.86 7.67
CA VAL A 54 2.72 -11.93 9.10
C VAL A 54 3.16 -13.34 9.48
N LEU A 55 4.39 -13.45 9.97
CA LEU A 55 4.69 -14.50 10.92
C LEU A 55 3.93 -14.12 12.19
N ILE A 56 2.63 -14.41 12.24
CA ILE A 56 2.06 -14.81 13.52
C ILE A 56 2.79 -16.13 13.78
N ASN A 57 3.77 -16.10 14.68
CA ASN A 57 4.09 -17.29 15.43
C ASN A 57 2.77 -17.73 16.08
N CYS A 58 2.11 -18.69 15.44
CA CYS A 58 0.96 -19.38 15.96
C CYS A 58 1.42 -20.47 16.96
N ASP A 59 2.50 -20.19 17.69
CA ASP A 59 3.13 -21.11 18.65
C ASP A 59 2.71 -20.80 20.09
N LEU A 60 1.82 -19.83 20.32
CA LEU A 60 1.24 -19.54 21.63
C LEU A 60 -0.28 -19.46 21.54
N LEU A 61 -0.91 -20.60 21.23
CA LEU A 61 -2.03 -21.22 21.96
C LEU A 61 -2.59 -22.36 21.08
N PRO A 62 -2.53 -23.63 21.53
CA PRO A 62 -3.16 -24.02 22.80
C PRO A 62 -2.29 -24.95 23.67
N GLY A 63 -1.62 -24.38 24.67
CA GLY A 63 -1.11 -25.12 25.84
C GLY A 63 -2.15 -25.33 26.95
N LEU A 64 -3.43 -25.00 26.72
CA LEU A 64 -4.50 -25.08 27.71
C LEU A 64 -5.40 -26.32 27.59
N LEU A 65 -4.99 -27.33 26.82
CA LEU A 65 -5.61 -28.67 26.86
C LEU A 65 -4.80 -29.66 27.72
N SER A 66 -4.18 -29.17 28.79
CA SER A 66 -3.69 -30.05 29.86
C SER A 66 -4.60 -29.89 31.09
N ASN A 67 -5.52 -30.84 31.19
CA ASN A 67 -6.10 -31.36 32.43
C ASN A 67 -7.08 -30.47 33.22
N ALA A 68 -8.38 -30.60 32.90
CA ALA A 68 -9.43 -30.80 33.92
C ALA A 68 -10.76 -31.19 33.25
N LEU A 69 -11.17 -32.45 33.46
CA LEU A 69 -12.54 -32.86 33.78
C LEU A 69 -13.70 -32.01 33.18
N ILE A 70 -13.98 -32.18 31.90
CA ILE A 70 -15.37 -32.15 31.40
C ILE A 70 -15.55 -33.39 30.54
N GLY A 71 -15.56 -34.54 31.23
CA GLY A 71 -16.18 -35.74 30.71
C GLY A 71 -17.69 -35.58 30.75
N SER A 72 -18.32 -35.94 29.64
CA SER A 72 -19.75 -36.13 29.43
C SER A 72 -20.62 -34.87 29.28
N LEU A 73 -21.32 -34.84 28.14
CA LEU A 73 -22.44 -33.96 27.76
C LEU A 73 -22.08 -32.53 27.34
N VAL A 74 -21.62 -32.37 26.10
CA VAL A 74 -22.33 -31.58 25.08
C VAL A 74 -21.98 -32.16 23.70
N GLN A 75 -22.70 -33.22 23.30
CA GLN A 75 -22.96 -33.44 21.87
C GLN A 75 -23.90 -32.32 21.41
N ASN A 76 -23.35 -31.17 21.04
CA ASN A 76 -24.05 -30.22 20.17
C ASN A 76 -23.03 -29.61 19.23
N SER A 77 -23.11 -30.08 18.00
CA SER A 77 -22.39 -29.75 16.78
C SER A 77 -22.62 -28.30 16.31
N ALA A 78 -22.57 -27.32 17.21
CA ALA A 78 -22.84 -25.91 16.91
C ALA A 78 -21.79 -24.90 17.46
N ILE A 79 -20.81 -25.33 18.27
CA ILE A 79 -19.84 -24.41 18.91
C ILE A 79 -18.41 -24.53 18.33
N SER A 80 -18.07 -25.63 17.66
CA SER A 80 -16.74 -25.76 17.00
C SER A 80 -16.61 -24.89 15.74
N ASN A 81 -17.67 -24.81 14.93
CA ASN A 81 -17.60 -24.12 13.63
C ASN A 81 -17.64 -22.59 13.73
N LYS A 82 -18.02 -22.01 14.87
CA LYS A 82 -17.99 -20.54 15.06
C LYS A 82 -16.66 -20.03 15.59
N PHE A 83 -15.93 -20.84 16.36
CA PHE A 83 -14.60 -20.48 16.87
C PHE A 83 -13.51 -20.64 15.79
N LEU A 84 -13.57 -21.72 14.99
CA LEU A 84 -12.75 -21.86 13.79
C LEU A 84 -13.10 -20.80 12.74
N SER A 85 -14.39 -20.47 12.55
CA SER A 85 -14.78 -19.37 11.67
C SER A 85 -14.36 -18.01 12.22
N TRP A 86 -14.12 -17.81 13.52
CA TRP A 86 -13.65 -16.53 14.06
C TRP A 86 -12.13 -16.39 14.01
N CYS A 87 -11.38 -17.48 14.17
CA CYS A 87 -9.94 -17.51 13.90
C CYS A 87 -9.63 -17.38 12.40
N LEU A 88 -10.41 -18.04 11.54
CA LEU A 88 -10.32 -17.87 10.09
C LEU A 88 -10.82 -16.48 9.66
N LYS A 89 -11.76 -15.87 10.41
CA LYS A 89 -12.26 -14.50 10.18
C LYS A 89 -11.52 -13.44 11.00
N VAL A 90 -10.27 -13.75 11.36
CA VAL A 90 -9.14 -12.81 11.30
C VAL A 90 -8.54 -12.85 9.87
N CYS A 91 -9.41 -13.02 8.87
CA CYS A 91 -9.20 -12.60 7.49
C CYS A 91 -8.98 -11.09 7.47
N CYS A 92 -7.82 -10.60 7.91
CA CYS A 92 -7.27 -9.43 7.24
C CYS A 92 -7.14 -9.91 5.78
N GLN A 93 -7.96 -9.42 4.86
CA GLN A 93 -7.89 -9.87 3.47
C GLN A 93 -6.54 -9.46 2.90
N HIS A 94 -5.81 -10.44 2.36
CA HIS A 94 -4.57 -10.23 1.62
C HIS A 94 -4.91 -9.59 0.26
N GLU A 95 -5.41 -8.37 0.27
CA GLU A 95 -5.50 -7.55 -0.94
C GLU A 95 -4.10 -6.97 -1.20
N GLY A 96 -3.63 -6.98 -2.45
CA GLY A 96 -2.29 -6.56 -2.84
C GLY A 96 -2.04 -5.07 -2.64
N VAL A 97 -1.81 -4.35 -3.73
CA VAL A 97 -1.69 -2.88 -3.66
C VAL A 97 -3.09 -2.29 -3.59
N GLN A 98 -3.36 -1.50 -2.55
CA GLN A 98 -4.60 -0.74 -2.45
C GLN A 98 -4.41 0.62 -3.15
N GLN A 99 -5.34 0.97 -4.03
CA GLN A 99 -5.38 2.26 -4.71
C GLN A 99 -6.43 3.16 -4.07
N LEU A 100 -6.00 4.31 -3.53
CA LEU A 100 -6.89 5.32 -2.97
C LEU A 100 -6.99 6.50 -3.93
N VAL A 101 -8.17 6.71 -4.51
CA VAL A 101 -8.42 7.81 -5.45
C VAL A 101 -8.52 9.14 -4.69
N LEU A 102 -7.68 10.10 -5.06
CA LEU A 102 -7.64 11.46 -4.51
C LEU A 102 -8.24 12.48 -5.49
N GLY A 103 -8.14 12.24 -6.81
CA GLY A 103 -8.58 13.18 -7.85
C GLY A 103 -7.55 14.29 -8.05
N LEU A 104 -7.98 15.56 -8.01
CA LEU A 104 -7.08 16.70 -8.12
C LEU A 104 -6.32 16.90 -6.79
N TYR A 105 -5.00 16.74 -6.82
CA TYR A 105 -4.15 16.80 -5.63
C TYR A 105 -2.93 17.68 -5.87
N ILE A 106 -2.67 18.61 -4.94
CA ILE A 106 -1.54 19.54 -5.02
C ILE A 106 -0.52 19.12 -3.95
N ILE A 107 0.71 18.87 -4.38
CA ILE A 107 1.82 18.51 -3.49
C ILE A 107 2.77 19.69 -3.39
N ARG A 108 3.11 20.05 -2.15
CA ARG A 108 4.12 21.07 -1.85
C ARG A 108 5.51 20.52 -2.17
N GLY A 109 6.32 21.27 -2.89
CA GLY A 109 7.63 20.83 -3.39
C GLY A 109 8.62 20.42 -2.30
N ASP A 110 8.52 21.03 -1.11
CA ASP A 110 9.33 20.68 0.07
C ASP A 110 9.13 19.21 0.53
N ASN A 111 7.99 18.61 0.21
CA ASN A 111 7.63 17.25 0.61
C ASN A 111 7.93 16.20 -0.48
N ILE A 112 8.45 16.60 -1.64
CA ILE A 112 8.73 15.72 -2.77
C ILE A 112 10.16 15.18 -2.65
N SER A 113 10.30 13.85 -2.73
CA SER A 113 11.60 13.17 -2.72
C SER A 113 12.03 12.77 -4.13
N VAL A 114 11.15 12.09 -4.87
CA VAL A 114 11.45 11.55 -6.21
C VAL A 114 10.22 11.70 -7.10
N VAL A 115 10.48 12.02 -8.38
CA VAL A 115 9.49 12.01 -9.47
C VAL A 115 10.01 11.09 -10.56
N GLY A 116 9.16 10.19 -11.07
CA GLY A 116 9.50 9.31 -12.19
C GLY A 116 8.32 9.17 -13.16
N GLU A 117 8.62 9.09 -14.45
CA GLU A 117 7.65 8.77 -15.50
C GLU A 117 7.13 7.34 -15.34
N VAL A 118 5.84 7.14 -15.59
CA VAL A 118 5.19 5.82 -15.61
C VAL A 118 4.72 5.52 -17.02
N ASP A 119 5.18 4.40 -17.55
CA ASP A 119 4.70 3.85 -18.81
C ASP A 119 3.35 3.15 -18.61
N GLU A 120 2.31 3.66 -19.27
CA GLU A 120 0.94 3.14 -19.19
C GLU A 120 0.82 1.70 -19.72
N GLU A 121 1.56 1.33 -20.78
CA GLU A 121 1.51 -0.02 -21.33
C GLU A 121 2.11 -1.04 -20.38
N LEU A 122 3.18 -0.66 -19.68
CA LEU A 122 3.82 -1.51 -18.69
C LEU A 122 2.97 -1.64 -17.42
N ASP A 123 2.42 -0.53 -16.93
CA ASP A 123 1.59 -0.49 -15.72
C ASP A 123 0.29 -1.30 -15.89
N ALA A 124 -0.33 -1.27 -17.08
CA ALA A 124 -1.52 -2.06 -17.38
C ALA A 124 -1.27 -3.58 -17.41
N ARG A 125 -0.05 -4.03 -17.71
CA ARG A 125 0.33 -5.44 -17.70
C ARG A 125 0.76 -5.95 -16.32
N LEU A 126 0.97 -5.05 -15.35
CA LEU A 126 1.42 -5.40 -14.00
C LEU A 126 0.22 -5.80 -13.12
N ASP A 127 0.26 -7.00 -12.55
CA ASP A 127 -0.78 -7.50 -11.63
C ASP A 127 -0.70 -6.83 -10.25
N LEU A 128 -1.26 -5.62 -10.11
CA LEU A 128 -1.29 -4.84 -8.86
C LEU A 128 -1.98 -5.56 -7.70
N SER A 129 -2.93 -6.44 -8.01
CA SER A 129 -3.68 -7.23 -7.02
C SER A 129 -2.82 -8.23 -6.24
N ASN A 130 -1.71 -8.70 -6.84
CA ASN A 130 -0.81 -9.68 -6.24
C ASN A 130 0.56 -9.10 -5.87
N LEU A 131 0.90 -7.90 -6.38
CA LEU A 131 2.16 -7.24 -6.11
C LEU A 131 2.26 -6.87 -4.62
N ARG A 132 3.36 -7.30 -3.99
CA ARG A 132 3.64 -7.08 -2.57
C ARG A 132 5.00 -6.42 -2.41
N ALA A 133 5.04 -5.39 -1.58
CA ALA A 133 6.26 -4.66 -1.25
C ALA A 133 6.22 -4.23 0.22
N HIS A 134 7.40 -4.00 0.78
CA HIS A 134 7.52 -3.38 2.08
C HIS A 134 7.13 -1.90 2.01
N PRO A 135 6.41 -1.35 3.00
CA PRO A 135 6.20 0.08 3.11
C PRO A 135 7.52 0.84 2.98
N LEU A 136 7.50 1.93 2.22
CA LEU A 136 8.67 2.78 2.07
C LEU A 136 8.97 3.44 3.41
N LYS A 137 10.26 3.54 3.73
CA LYS A 137 10.70 4.23 4.93
C LYS A 137 10.64 5.75 4.67
N PRO A 138 10.30 6.55 5.70
CA PRO A 138 10.41 7.99 5.58
C PRO A 138 11.87 8.39 5.36
N VAL A 139 12.07 9.48 4.64
CA VAL A 139 13.39 10.08 4.42
C VAL A 139 13.84 10.73 5.73
N ILE A 140 15.01 10.35 6.21
CA ILE A 140 15.65 10.92 7.40
C ILE A 140 16.69 11.91 6.88
N HIS A 141 16.53 13.18 7.24
CA HIS A 141 17.45 14.26 6.89
C HIS A 141 18.65 14.31 7.85
#